data_AF-A0A0C9UDX3-F1
#
_entry.id   AF-A0A0C9UDX3-F1
#
_cell.length_a   1.000
_cell.length_b   1.000
_cell.length_c   1.000
_cell.angle_alpha   90.00
_cell.angle_beta   90.00
_cell.angle_gamma   90.00
#
_symmetry.space_group_name_H-M   'P 1'
#
loop_
_entity.id
_entity.type
_entity.pdbx_description
1 polymer ?
#
loop_
_entity_poly.entity_id
_entity_poly.type
_entity_poly.pdbx_seq_one_letter_code
_entity_poly.pdbx_strand_id
1 'polypeptide(L)'
;MFPKPFFAFIFCASIVAVVPAPAAAPASPCAAVHIIAARASTEDPGPGIIGTLVTQIQNRSSQTVSTNSVTYPATLTNYPSSSAQGTAATITLLTNQANACPSQNIVLVGYSQGAHIIGHAVAGGGGLMR
;
A
#
# COMPACT_ATOMS: atom_id res chain seq x y z
N MET A 1 -88.13 13.33 -1.99
CA MET A 1 -86.95 13.61 -2.81
C MET A 1 -85.74 13.10 -2.04
N PHE A 2 -85.30 11.87 -2.33
CA PHE A 2 -84.22 11.18 -1.61
C PHE A 2 -82.90 11.31 -2.38
N PRO A 3 -81.76 11.65 -1.77
CA PRO A 3 -80.46 11.32 -2.33
C PRO A 3 -79.90 10.02 -1.72
N LYS A 4 -79.42 9.14 -2.59
CA LYS A 4 -78.74 7.87 -2.30
C LYS A 4 -77.21 8.08 -2.11
N PRO A 5 -76.51 7.13 -1.48
CA PRO A 5 -75.21 7.34 -0.84
C PRO A 5 -74.02 7.16 -1.79
N PHE A 6 -72.93 7.89 -1.55
CA PHE A 6 -71.63 7.63 -2.17
C PHE A 6 -70.73 6.88 -1.18
N PHE A 7 -70.51 5.59 -1.43
CA PHE A 7 -69.44 4.80 -0.81
C PHE A 7 -68.11 5.16 -1.48
N ALA A 8 -67.16 5.69 -0.72
CA ALA A 8 -65.78 5.89 -1.18
C ALA A 8 -64.93 4.70 -0.73
N PHE A 9 -64.43 3.92 -1.70
CA PHE A 9 -63.42 2.89 -1.46
C PHE A 9 -62.03 3.53 -1.45
N ILE A 10 -61.33 3.48 -0.31
CA ILE A 10 -59.93 3.90 -0.18
C ILE A 10 -59.04 2.70 -0.53
N PHE A 11 -58.24 2.83 -1.58
CA PHE A 11 -57.27 1.81 -2.02
C PHE A 11 -55.90 2.12 -1.40
N CYS A 12 -55.48 1.35 -0.39
CA CYS A 12 -54.13 1.42 0.17
C CYS A 12 -53.13 0.72 -0.77
N ALA A 13 -52.28 1.49 -1.45
CA ALA A 13 -51.17 0.94 -2.21
C ALA A 13 -49.92 0.84 -1.30
N SER A 14 -49.51 -0.40 -1.00
CA SER A 14 -48.30 -0.69 -0.22
C SER A 14 -47.05 -0.52 -1.10
N ILE A 15 -46.20 0.45 -0.75
CA ILE A 15 -44.87 0.63 -1.35
C ILE A 15 -43.89 -0.37 -0.74
N VAL A 16 -43.38 -1.30 -1.54
CA VAL A 16 -42.28 -2.19 -1.14
C VAL A 16 -40.96 -1.46 -1.36
N ALA A 17 -40.27 -1.12 -0.28
CA ALA A 17 -38.93 -0.53 -0.34
C ALA A 17 -37.91 -1.62 -0.71
N VAL A 18 -37.26 -1.49 -1.87
CA VAL A 18 -36.12 -2.32 -2.27
C VAL A 18 -34.89 -1.84 -1.49
N VAL A 19 -34.42 -2.64 -0.54
CA VAL A 19 -33.15 -2.39 0.16
C VAL A 19 -32.01 -2.81 -0.77
N PRO A 20 -31.09 -1.91 -1.17
CA PRO A 20 -29.92 -2.29 -1.95
C PRO A 20 -29.03 -3.23 -1.12
N ALA A 21 -28.63 -4.36 -1.73
CA ALA A 21 -27.70 -5.30 -1.11
C ALA A 21 -26.36 -4.60 -0.81
N PRO A 22 -25.69 -4.92 0.32
CA PRO A 22 -24.39 -4.35 0.63
C PRO A 22 -23.40 -4.64 -0.50
N ALA A 23 -22.69 -3.61 -0.94
CA ALA A 23 -21.62 -3.75 -1.93
C ALA A 23 -20.61 -4.79 -1.44
N ALA A 24 -20.19 -5.69 -2.33
CA ALA A 24 -19.16 -6.67 -2.03
C ALA A 24 -17.92 -5.95 -1.45
N ALA A 25 -17.36 -6.49 -0.37
CA ALA A 25 -16.14 -5.97 0.24
C ALA A 25 -15.05 -5.84 -0.86
N PRO A 26 -14.18 -4.81 -0.80
CA PRO A 26 -13.12 -4.66 -1.78
C PRO A 26 -12.30 -5.95 -1.87
N ALA A 27 -11.99 -6.35 -3.10
CA ALA A 27 -11.00 -7.39 -3.36
C ALA A 27 -9.75 -7.10 -2.52
N SER A 28 -9.20 -8.15 -1.89
CA SER A 28 -8.08 -8.14 -0.94
C SER A 28 -7.23 -6.86 -0.88
N PRO A 29 -6.91 -6.31 0.31
CA PRO A 29 -6.08 -5.10 0.45
C PRO A 29 -4.66 -5.27 -0.15
N CYS A 30 -4.28 -6.48 -0.55
CA CYS A 30 -3.01 -6.80 -1.16
C CYS A 30 -3.05 -6.60 -2.69
N ALA A 31 -2.28 -5.64 -3.19
CA ALA A 31 -1.96 -5.56 -4.61
C ALA A 31 -1.23 -6.83 -5.08
N ALA A 32 -1.22 -7.13 -6.38
CA ALA A 32 -0.48 -8.28 -6.91
C ALA A 32 1.04 -8.13 -6.74
N VAL A 33 1.53 -6.88 -6.80
CA VAL A 33 2.94 -6.51 -6.57
C VAL A 33 3.01 -5.38 -5.55
N HIS A 34 3.94 -5.48 -4.61
CA HIS A 34 4.32 -4.39 -3.70
C HIS A 34 5.76 -3.98 -3.94
N ILE A 35 6.00 -2.67 -4.09
CA ILE A 35 7.35 -2.12 -4.23
C ILE A 35 7.77 -1.47 -2.91
N ILE A 36 8.92 -1.86 -2.37
CA ILE A 36 9.60 -1.14 -1.28
C ILE A 36 10.74 -0.32 -1.90
N ALA A 37 10.63 1.00 -1.81
CA ALA A 37 11.57 1.93 -2.42
C ALA A 37 12.47 2.60 -1.37
N ALA A 38 13.79 2.56 -1.57
CA ALA A 38 14.76 3.21 -0.70
C ALA A 38 15.51 4.32 -1.46
N ARG A 39 15.35 5.56 -0.99
CA ARG A 39 15.97 6.76 -1.57
C ARG A 39 17.49 6.81 -1.37
N ALA A 40 18.15 7.71 -2.08
CA ALA A 40 19.55 8.07 -1.91
C ALA A 40 19.78 8.91 -0.64
N SER A 41 21.04 9.10 -0.28
CA SER A 41 21.38 10.05 0.77
C SER A 41 20.98 11.47 0.39
N THR A 42 20.63 12.28 1.39
CA THR A 42 20.24 13.71 1.30
C THR A 42 18.96 14.00 0.54
N GLU A 43 18.22 12.98 0.12
CA GLU A 43 16.90 13.14 -0.50
C GLU A 43 15.81 13.31 0.56
N ASP A 44 14.79 14.08 0.23
CA ASP A 44 13.59 14.27 1.06
C ASP A 44 12.87 12.95 1.32
N PRO A 45 12.11 12.83 2.43
CA PRO A 45 11.30 11.65 2.71
C PRO A 45 10.40 11.25 1.53
N GLY A 46 10.44 9.96 1.17
CA GLY A 46 9.76 9.42 0.00
C GLY A 46 10.70 8.51 -0.80
N PRO A 47 10.37 8.23 -2.08
CA PRO A 47 11.15 7.32 -2.90
C PRO A 47 12.39 7.98 -3.52
N GLY A 48 12.55 9.30 -3.44
CA GLY A 48 13.69 10.02 -4.04
C GLY A 48 13.80 9.82 -5.56
N ILE A 49 15.01 9.88 -6.10
CA ILE A 49 15.28 9.74 -7.55
C ILE A 49 14.82 8.39 -8.10
N ILE A 50 14.86 7.32 -7.31
CA ILE A 50 14.39 6.00 -7.73
C ILE A 50 12.86 5.96 -7.89
N GLY A 51 12.14 6.96 -7.36
CA GLY A 51 10.70 7.12 -7.53
C GLY A 51 10.24 7.20 -8.99
N THR A 52 11.06 7.76 -9.89
CA THR A 52 10.71 7.77 -11.32
C THR A 52 10.57 6.35 -11.87
N LEU A 53 11.45 5.42 -11.48
CA LEU A 53 11.36 4.02 -11.89
C LEU A 53 10.09 3.37 -11.30
N VAL A 54 9.80 3.62 -10.03
CA VAL A 54 8.57 3.13 -9.37
C VAL A 54 7.32 3.58 -10.13
N THR A 55 7.21 4.88 -10.44
CA THR A 55 6.07 5.42 -11.19
C THR A 55 5.97 4.82 -12.58
N GLN A 56 7.10 4.59 -13.27
CA GLN A 56 7.09 3.92 -14.57
C GLN A 56 6.59 2.48 -14.48
N ILE A 57 6.98 1.73 -13.44
CA ILE A 57 6.48 0.36 -13.21
C ILE A 57 4.97 0.40 -12.96
N GLN A 58 4.50 1.27 -12.07
CA GLN A 58 3.07 1.42 -11.78
C GLN A 58 2.26 1.73 -13.04
N ASN A 59 2.75 2.64 -13.89
CA ASN A 59 2.05 3.06 -15.11
C ASN A 59 2.06 2.03 -16.23
N ARG A 60 3.03 1.11 -16.25
CA ARG A 60 3.21 0.12 -17.33
C ARG A 60 2.78 -1.29 -16.96
N SER A 61 2.56 -1.55 -15.68
CA SER A 61 2.13 -2.86 -15.19
C SER A 61 0.68 -3.14 -15.56
N SER A 62 0.39 -4.35 -16.02
CA SER A 62 -0.98 -4.88 -16.14
C SER A 62 -1.53 -5.40 -14.81
N GLN A 63 -0.67 -5.53 -13.79
CA GLN A 63 -1.01 -5.97 -12.44
C GLN A 63 -1.23 -4.77 -11.51
N THR A 64 -1.99 -4.96 -10.43
CA THR A 64 -2.08 -3.95 -9.37
C THR A 64 -0.73 -3.82 -8.66
N VAL A 65 -0.22 -2.59 -8.55
CA VAL A 65 1.05 -2.28 -7.91
C VAL A 65 0.82 -1.30 -6.77
N SER A 66 1.23 -1.66 -5.56
CA SER A 66 1.32 -0.72 -4.43
C SER A 66 2.77 -0.41 -4.10
N THR A 67 3.02 0.65 -3.34
CA THR A 67 4.39 1.06 -3.00
C THR A 67 4.47 1.70 -1.63
N ASN A 68 5.51 1.32 -0.88
CA ASN A 68 5.93 2.02 0.33
C ASN A 68 7.38 2.47 0.19
N SER A 69 7.69 3.67 0.70
CA SER A 69 9.07 4.15 0.81
C SER A 69 9.66 3.79 2.17
N VAL A 70 10.95 3.44 2.20
CA VAL A 70 11.65 3.20 3.46
C VAL A 70 11.86 4.52 4.19
N THR A 71 11.30 4.62 5.39
CA THR A 71 11.52 5.76 6.28
C THR A 71 12.78 5.53 7.09
N TYR A 72 13.79 6.35 6.85
CA TYR A 72 15.08 6.31 7.53
C TYR A 72 15.84 7.64 7.32
N PRO A 73 16.93 7.91 8.04
CA PRO A 73 17.61 9.21 8.00
C PRO A 73 18.15 9.60 6.62
N ALA A 74 18.61 8.64 5.81
CA ALA A 74 19.24 8.86 4.51
C ALA A 74 20.31 9.97 4.54
N THR A 75 21.19 10.01 5.54
CA THR A 75 22.19 11.07 5.68
C THR A 75 23.59 10.57 5.32
N LEU A 76 24.46 11.48 4.87
CA LEU A 76 25.91 11.25 4.73
C LEU A 76 26.65 11.52 6.05
N THR A 77 26.09 12.36 6.92
CA THR A 77 26.63 12.61 8.26
C THR A 77 26.21 11.48 9.19
N ASN A 78 27.16 10.78 9.82
CA ASN A 78 26.89 9.55 10.57
C ASN A 78 26.24 8.45 9.70
N TYR A 79 26.80 8.24 8.50
CA TYR A 79 26.37 7.22 7.54
C TYR A 79 26.15 5.84 8.17
N PRO A 80 27.02 5.29 9.03
CA PRO A 80 26.82 3.95 9.61
C PRO A 80 25.51 3.82 10.40
N SER A 81 25.15 4.84 11.18
CA SER A 81 23.86 4.86 11.89
C SER A 81 22.70 4.98 10.92
N SER A 82 22.82 5.82 9.90
CA SER A 82 21.80 5.98 8.86
C SER A 82 21.53 4.66 8.13
N SER A 83 22.57 3.96 7.68
CA SER A 83 22.44 2.69 6.96
C SER A 83 21.93 1.57 7.87
N ALA A 84 22.33 1.52 9.13
CA ALA A 84 21.81 0.53 10.08
C ALA A 84 20.31 0.70 10.34
N GLN A 85 19.87 1.94 10.58
CA GLN A 85 18.44 2.25 10.74
C GLN A 85 17.64 1.95 9.46
N GLY A 86 18.18 2.31 8.29
CA GLY A 86 17.55 2.00 7.01
C GLY A 86 17.42 0.49 6.76
N THR A 87 18.44 -0.29 7.12
CA THR A 87 18.41 -1.75 7.00
C THR A 87 17.30 -2.34 7.89
N ALA A 88 17.24 -1.93 9.16
CA ALA A 88 16.21 -2.38 10.10
C ALA A 88 14.79 -1.97 9.66
N ALA A 89 14.62 -0.76 9.13
CA ALA A 89 13.35 -0.27 8.58
C ALA A 89 12.92 -1.09 7.35
N THR A 90 13.86 -1.42 6.47
CA THR A 90 13.60 -2.26 5.29
C THR A 90 13.16 -3.66 5.69
N ILE A 91 13.85 -4.30 6.66
CA ILE A 91 13.48 -5.62 7.19
C ILE A 91 12.07 -5.58 7.79
N THR A 92 11.77 -4.54 8.59
CA THR A 92 10.45 -4.37 9.21
C THR A 92 9.35 -4.25 8.14
N LEU A 93 9.54 -3.40 7.14
CA LEU A 93 8.56 -3.22 6.05
C LEU A 93 8.36 -4.52 5.27
N LEU A 94 9.45 -5.18 4.87
CA LEU A 94 9.41 -6.43 4.13
C LEU A 94 8.68 -7.53 4.92
N THR A 95 9.02 -7.71 6.19
CA THR A 95 8.43 -8.73 7.06
C THR A 95 6.94 -8.46 7.29
N ASN A 96 6.58 -7.21 7.56
CA ASN A 96 5.18 -6.83 7.76
C ASN A 96 4.36 -7.07 6.49
N GLN A 97 4.90 -6.70 5.32
CA GLN A 97 4.20 -6.89 4.05
C GLN A 97 4.04 -8.37 3.71
N ALA A 98 5.09 -9.19 3.90
CA ALA A 98 5.04 -10.63 3.67
C ALA A 98 4.02 -11.33 4.59
N ASN A 99 3.92 -10.90 5.86
CA ASN A 99 2.95 -11.43 6.80
C ASN A 99 1.52 -11.00 6.48
N ALA A 100 1.32 -9.74 6.10
CA ALA A 100 0.01 -9.21 5.76
C ALA A 100 -0.51 -9.77 4.43
N CYS A 101 0.39 -10.04 3.48
CA CYS A 101 0.07 -10.46 2.12
C CYS A 101 0.98 -11.62 1.64
N PRO A 102 0.79 -12.86 2.15
CA PRO A 102 1.71 -13.97 1.90
C PRO A 102 1.86 -14.40 0.43
N SER A 103 0.85 -14.10 -0.41
CA SER A 103 0.85 -14.43 -1.85
C SER A 103 1.27 -13.25 -2.75
N GLN A 104 1.62 -12.10 -2.18
CA GLN A 104 2.00 -10.92 -2.93
C GLN A 104 3.47 -10.96 -3.33
N ASN A 105 3.77 -10.58 -4.57
CA ASN A 105 5.15 -10.42 -5.00
C ASN A 105 5.71 -9.12 -4.44
N ILE A 106 6.88 -9.18 -3.80
CA ILE A 106 7.55 -8.00 -3.24
C ILE A 106 8.79 -7.68 -4.07
N VAL A 107 8.88 -6.44 -4.54
CA VAL A 107 10.01 -5.90 -5.30
C VAL A 107 10.72 -4.88 -4.43
N LEU A 108 12.04 -5.00 -4.30
CA LEU A 108 12.87 -4.05 -3.58
C LEU A 108 13.65 -3.20 -4.59
N VAL A 109 13.56 -1.88 -4.49
CA VAL A 109 14.33 -0.95 -5.34
C VAL A 109 15.04 0.08 -4.49
N GLY A 110 16.32 0.30 -4.76
CA GLY A 110 17.13 1.25 -4.00
C GLY A 110 18.17 1.92 -4.87
N TYR A 111 18.51 3.15 -4.52
CA TYR A 111 19.57 3.90 -5.20
C TYR A 111 20.60 4.43 -4.19
N SER A 112 21.90 4.31 -4.50
CA SER A 112 23.00 4.74 -3.63
C SER A 112 22.91 4.12 -2.22
N GLN A 113 22.78 4.92 -1.15
CA GLN A 113 22.55 4.41 0.21
C GLN A 113 21.30 3.53 0.31
N GLY A 114 20.26 3.80 -0.47
CA GLY A 114 19.07 2.96 -0.56
C GLY A 114 19.37 1.55 -1.08
N ALA A 115 20.27 1.43 -2.05
CA ALA A 115 20.72 0.14 -2.58
C ALA A 115 21.54 -0.63 -1.53
N HIS A 116 22.40 0.07 -0.79
CA HIS A 116 23.15 -0.50 0.34
C HIS A 116 22.22 -1.12 1.37
N ILE A 117 21.24 -0.36 1.89
CA ILE A 117 20.37 -0.86 2.98
C ILE A 117 19.48 -2.02 2.53
N ILE A 118 19.03 -2.02 1.27
CA ILE A 118 18.28 -3.14 0.68
C ILE A 118 19.18 -4.37 0.58
N GLY A 119 20.41 -4.21 0.07
CA GLY A 119 21.38 -5.30 -0.02
C GLY A 119 21.64 -5.93 1.35
N HIS A 120 21.88 -5.12 2.38
CA HIS A 120 22.07 -5.61 3.74
C HIS A 120 20.83 -6.29 4.33
N ALA A 121 19.63 -5.81 4.01
CA ALA A 121 18.38 -6.39 4.49
C ALA A 121 18.15 -7.82 3.95
N VAL A 122 18.56 -8.10 2.71
CA VAL A 122 18.33 -9.41 2.08
C VAL A 122 19.52 -10.38 2.14
N ALA A 123 20.75 -9.86 2.11
CA ALA A 123 21.96 -10.68 2.10
C ALA A 123 22.62 -10.84 3.48
N GLY A 124 22.17 -10.05 4.47
CA GLY A 124 22.93 -9.85 5.71
C GLY A 124 24.16 -8.95 5.48
N GLY A 125 24.87 -8.59 6.55
CA GLY A 125 26.10 -7.78 6.48
C GLY A 125 26.06 -6.43 7.21
N GLY A 126 24.94 -6.07 7.84
CA GLY A 126 24.77 -4.80 8.55
C GLY A 126 25.28 -4.76 9.98
N GLY A 127 26.45 -5.34 10.30
CA GLY A 127 27.11 -5.20 11.61
C GLY A 127 26.32 -5.69 12.83
N LEU A 128 25.11 -6.23 12.66
CA LEU A 128 24.40 -7.00 13.66
C LEU A 128 25.06 -8.38 13.73
N MET A 129 26.17 -8.44 14.46
CA MET A 129 26.63 -9.68 15.09
C MET A 129 25.44 -10.21 15.89
N ARG A 130 24.91 -11.36 15.45
CA ARG A 130 24.22 -12.25 16.38
C ARG A 130 25.25 -12.86 17.31
#